data_AF-A0A136LA45-F1
#
_entry.id   AF-A0A136LA45-F1
#
_cell.length_a   1.000
_cell.length_b   1.000
_cell.length_c   1.000
_cell.angle_alpha   90.00
_cell.angle_beta   90.00
_cell.angle_gamma   90.00
#
_symmetry.space_group_name_H-M   'P 1'
#
loop_
_entity.id
_entity.type
_entity.pdbx_description
1 polymer ?
#
loop_
_entity_poly.entity_id
_entity_poly.type
_entity_poly.pdbx_seq_one_letter_code
_entity_poly.pdbx_strand_id
1 'polypeptide(L)'
;MVPTDFSSAAFFACAAAVLEGSAVLLQGVGLNPTRTGLLDVLDQIGALYEVRDLRDTLGEPVGDLWVEGKESLSPYRLSGHLVPRLIDEIPVLAVLATQLNGVSSIRDAEELRVKESDRIRKSAEGLRAMGAKVEEYPDGLDIEGPVSLSGAVIDPEGDHRIAMAFAIAAGFAESDVVIRNAGTIETSYPGFFDDLRKLQS
;
A
#
# COMPACT_ATOMS: atom_id res chain seq x y z
N MET A 1 -2.11 -15.99 9.77
CA MET A 1 -1.34 -16.66 8.70
C MET A 1 -1.19 -15.58 7.66
N VAL A 2 0.03 -15.17 7.37
CA VAL A 2 0.30 -14.08 6.42
C VAL A 2 -0.26 -14.50 5.04
N PRO A 3 -0.80 -13.57 4.23
CA PRO A 3 -1.59 -13.94 3.08
C PRO A 3 -0.67 -14.41 1.94
N THR A 4 -1.08 -15.45 1.24
CA THR A 4 -0.34 -16.02 0.10
C THR A 4 -0.51 -15.21 -1.18
N ASP A 5 -1.53 -14.34 -1.23
CA ASP A 5 -1.76 -13.42 -2.34
C ASP A 5 -0.89 -12.16 -2.20
N PHE A 6 -0.26 -11.77 -3.31
CA PHE A 6 0.68 -10.65 -3.37
C PHE A 6 0.02 -9.31 -3.01
N SER A 7 -1.23 -9.10 -3.42
CA SER A 7 -1.95 -7.86 -3.16
C SER A 7 -2.19 -7.61 -1.68
N SER A 8 -2.45 -8.69 -0.93
CA SER A 8 -2.62 -8.59 0.53
C SER A 8 -1.28 -8.39 1.24
N ALA A 9 -0.22 -9.06 0.75
CA ALA A 9 1.15 -8.90 1.26
C ALA A 9 1.70 -7.47 1.04
N ALA A 10 1.30 -6.83 -0.07
CA ALA A 10 1.71 -5.48 -0.44
C ALA A 10 1.46 -4.43 0.66
N PHE A 11 0.34 -4.55 1.41
CA PHE A 11 0.03 -3.60 2.47
C PHE A 11 1.10 -3.59 3.57
N PHE A 12 1.54 -4.77 3.97
CA PHE A 12 2.58 -4.93 5.00
C PHE A 12 3.98 -4.65 4.47
N ALA A 13 4.26 -5.00 3.21
CA ALA A 13 5.52 -4.66 2.56
C ALA A 13 5.71 -3.13 2.50
N CYS A 14 4.68 -2.39 2.08
CA CYS A 14 4.69 -0.92 2.08
C CYS A 14 4.88 -0.36 3.49
N ALA A 15 4.14 -0.87 4.48
CA ALA A 15 4.25 -0.39 5.86
C ALA A 15 5.66 -0.60 6.43
N ALA A 16 6.24 -1.78 6.25
CA ALA A 16 7.58 -2.11 6.73
C ALA A 16 8.67 -1.29 6.04
N ALA A 17 8.55 -1.04 4.73
CA ALA A 17 9.57 -0.33 3.96
C ALA A 17 9.90 1.08 4.51
N VAL A 18 8.90 1.79 5.04
CA VAL A 18 9.06 3.17 5.55
C VAL A 18 9.18 3.27 7.07
N LEU A 19 8.89 2.19 7.81
CA LEU A 19 8.99 2.21 9.27
C LEU A 19 10.40 1.79 9.69
N GLU A 20 11.22 2.78 10.07
CA GLU A 20 12.60 2.54 10.48
C GLU A 20 12.71 1.50 11.62
N GLY A 21 13.68 0.60 11.50
CA GLY A 21 13.89 -0.48 12.47
C GLY A 21 12.86 -1.62 12.40
N SER A 22 11.89 -1.54 11.49
CA SER A 22 10.96 -2.63 11.24
C SER A 22 11.51 -3.64 10.23
N ALA A 23 11.10 -4.89 10.36
CA ALA A 23 11.32 -5.91 9.34
C ALA A 23 10.14 -6.87 9.32
N VAL A 24 9.73 -7.28 8.13
CA VAL A 24 8.66 -8.27 7.92
C VAL A 24 9.13 -9.36 6.99
N LEU A 25 8.76 -10.61 7.31
CA LEU A 25 8.90 -11.75 6.41
C LEU A 25 7.51 -12.22 5.99
N LEU A 26 7.17 -12.00 4.73
CA LEU A 26 5.90 -12.37 4.13
C LEU A 26 6.05 -13.71 3.42
N GLN A 27 5.59 -14.79 4.05
CA GLN A 27 5.87 -16.15 3.60
C GLN A 27 4.91 -16.61 2.51
N GLY A 28 5.44 -17.33 1.52
CA GLY A 28 4.64 -17.99 0.49
C GLY A 28 3.79 -17.03 -0.35
N VAL A 29 4.30 -15.84 -0.63
CA VAL A 29 3.66 -14.86 -1.51
C VAL A 29 3.80 -15.28 -2.97
N GLY A 30 2.72 -15.11 -3.75
CA GLY A 30 2.76 -15.28 -5.20
C GLY A 30 3.65 -14.22 -5.86
N LEU A 31 4.52 -14.65 -6.78
CA LEU A 31 5.54 -13.80 -7.42
C LEU A 31 5.38 -13.76 -8.95
N ASN A 32 4.14 -13.89 -9.44
CA ASN A 32 3.86 -13.81 -10.87
C ASN A 32 4.25 -12.42 -11.40
N PRO A 33 5.13 -12.31 -12.41
CA PRO A 33 5.64 -11.01 -12.89
C PRO A 33 4.55 -10.01 -13.31
N THR A 34 3.36 -10.50 -13.68
CA THR A 34 2.21 -9.67 -14.04
C THR A 34 1.49 -9.04 -12.85
N ARG A 35 1.79 -9.48 -11.63
CA ARG A 35 1.16 -9.07 -10.36
C ARG A 35 2.15 -8.47 -9.36
N THR A 36 3.45 -8.54 -9.62
CA THR A 36 4.51 -8.08 -8.72
C THR A 36 4.99 -6.65 -9.00
N GLY A 37 4.14 -5.80 -9.60
CA GLY A 37 4.55 -4.43 -9.95
C GLY A 37 5.03 -3.59 -8.76
N LEU A 38 4.61 -3.92 -7.54
CA LEU A 38 5.14 -3.29 -6.32
C LEU A 38 6.66 -3.47 -6.18
N LEU A 39 7.25 -4.59 -6.62
CA LEU A 39 8.70 -4.79 -6.54
C LEU A 39 9.45 -3.75 -7.38
N ASP A 40 8.93 -3.42 -8.56
CA ASP A 40 9.46 -2.34 -9.40
C ASP A 40 9.38 -0.96 -8.69
N VAL A 41 8.38 -0.75 -7.82
CA VAL A 41 8.27 0.47 -7.01
C VAL A 41 9.26 0.44 -5.84
N LEU A 42 9.42 -0.70 -5.15
CA LEU A 42 10.41 -0.86 -4.08
C LEU A 42 11.84 -0.61 -4.59
N ASP A 43 12.15 -1.06 -5.81
CA ASP A 43 13.41 -0.75 -6.49
C ASP A 43 13.57 0.76 -6.74
N GLN A 44 12.53 1.42 -7.27
CA GLN A 44 12.57 2.87 -7.55
C GLN A 44 12.82 3.73 -6.31
N ILE A 45 12.16 3.39 -5.19
CA ILE A 45 12.29 4.17 -3.95
C ILE A 45 13.58 3.84 -3.19
N GLY A 46 14.29 2.77 -3.59
CA GLY A 46 15.52 2.30 -2.96
C GLY A 46 15.28 1.57 -1.64
N ALA A 47 14.14 0.89 -1.51
CA ALA A 47 13.78 0.09 -0.34
C ALA A 47 14.68 -1.15 -0.21
N LEU A 48 14.82 -1.65 1.03
CA LEU A 48 15.57 -2.86 1.31
C LEU A 48 14.61 -4.05 1.35
N TYR A 49 14.69 -4.92 0.36
CA TYR A 49 13.90 -6.15 0.30
C TYR A 49 14.68 -7.30 -0.34
N GLU A 50 14.24 -8.52 -0.06
CA GLU A 50 14.81 -9.74 -0.61
C GLU A 50 13.70 -10.77 -0.88
N VAL A 51 13.75 -11.42 -2.04
CA VAL A 51 12.94 -12.60 -2.33
C VAL A 51 13.75 -13.84 -1.96
N ARG A 52 13.24 -14.62 -1.01
CA ARG A 52 13.84 -15.86 -0.48
C ARG A 52 13.01 -17.07 -0.86
N ASP A 53 13.62 -18.25 -0.80
CA ASP A 53 12.94 -19.55 -0.95
C ASP A 53 12.01 -19.65 -2.18
N LEU A 54 12.47 -19.09 -3.31
CA LEU A 54 11.75 -19.09 -4.57
C LEU A 54 11.52 -20.53 -5.06
N ARG A 55 10.27 -20.85 -5.35
CA ARG A 55 9.82 -22.18 -5.73
C ARG A 55 8.64 -22.10 -6.71
N ASP A 56 8.43 -23.18 -7.44
CA ASP A 56 7.23 -23.36 -8.26
C ASP A 56 6.15 -24.07 -7.44
N THR A 57 4.94 -23.53 -7.43
CA THR A 57 3.76 -24.18 -6.86
C THR A 57 2.64 -24.17 -7.90
N LEU A 58 2.32 -25.35 -8.44
CA LEU A 58 1.29 -25.52 -9.48
C LEU A 58 1.51 -24.65 -10.73
N GLY A 59 2.77 -24.41 -11.11
CA GLY A 59 3.11 -23.57 -12.27
C GLY A 59 3.15 -22.06 -11.99
N GLU A 60 2.93 -21.65 -10.74
CA GLU A 60 3.06 -20.26 -10.30
C GLU A 60 4.32 -20.09 -9.44
N PRO A 61 5.14 -19.04 -9.67
CA PRO A 61 6.27 -18.74 -8.81
C PRO A 61 5.77 -18.24 -7.45
N VAL A 62 6.32 -18.80 -6.38
CA VAL A 62 6.01 -18.47 -4.98
C VAL A 62 7.32 -18.32 -4.22
N GLY A 63 7.38 -17.38 -3.29
CA GLY A 63 8.57 -17.18 -2.46
C GLY A 63 8.22 -16.46 -1.17
N ASP A 64 9.24 -16.20 -0.37
CA ASP A 64 9.11 -15.45 0.86
C ASP A 64 9.69 -14.04 0.63
N LEU A 65 8.88 -13.00 0.82
CA LEU A 65 9.29 -11.61 0.63
C LEU A 65 9.68 -11.02 1.97
N TRP A 66 10.97 -10.77 2.14
CA TRP A 66 11.50 -10.05 3.28
C TRP A 66 11.64 -8.57 2.94
N VAL A 67 11.16 -7.68 3.81
CA VAL A 67 11.27 -6.22 3.65
C VAL A 67 11.73 -5.63 4.98
N GLU A 68 12.70 -4.72 4.92
CA GLU A 68 13.23 -3.99 6.07
C GLU A 68 13.09 -2.48 5.87
N GLY A 69 12.72 -1.80 6.94
CA GLY A 69 12.59 -0.37 6.98
C GLY A 69 13.91 0.35 6.79
N LYS A 70 13.92 1.37 5.96
CA LYS A 70 15.11 2.15 5.64
C LYS A 70 14.84 3.63 5.78
N GLU A 71 15.78 4.35 6.38
CA GLU A 71 15.76 5.81 6.36
C GLU A 71 15.87 6.35 4.93
N SER A 72 15.19 7.48 4.69
CA SER A 72 15.39 8.30 3.48
C SER A 72 15.17 7.54 2.16
N LEU A 73 13.90 7.21 1.89
CA LEU A 73 13.46 6.67 0.59
C LEU A 73 13.14 7.79 -0.41
N SER A 74 13.32 7.48 -1.70
CA SER A 74 13.04 8.40 -2.81
C SER A 74 11.57 8.30 -3.25
N PRO A 75 10.98 9.36 -3.83
CA PRO A 75 9.64 9.29 -4.39
C PRO A 75 9.64 8.44 -5.67
N TYR A 76 8.49 7.84 -6.00
CA TYR A 76 8.33 7.03 -7.21
C TYR A 76 7.52 7.73 -8.29
N ARG A 77 7.61 7.24 -9.53
CA ARG A 77 6.72 7.62 -10.63
C ARG A 77 6.09 6.37 -11.23
N LEU A 78 4.76 6.31 -11.16
CA LEU A 78 3.97 5.20 -11.63
C LEU A 78 3.13 5.63 -12.83
N SER A 79 3.38 5.03 -13.99
CA SER A 79 2.63 5.29 -15.23
C SER A 79 2.76 4.14 -16.24
N GLY A 80 1.96 4.19 -17.29
CA GLY A 80 1.98 3.24 -18.40
C GLY A 80 1.89 1.77 -17.97
N HIS A 81 2.80 0.94 -18.48
CA HIS A 81 2.78 -0.52 -18.31
C HIS A 81 2.91 -1.03 -16.87
N LEU A 82 3.34 -0.19 -15.92
CA LEU A 82 3.40 -0.57 -14.51
C LEU A 82 2.01 -0.55 -13.86
N VAL A 83 1.12 0.35 -14.26
CA VAL A 83 -0.19 0.53 -13.63
C VAL A 83 -1.03 -0.76 -13.64
N PRO A 84 -1.21 -1.47 -14.77
CA PRO A 84 -2.01 -2.70 -14.76
C PRO A 84 -1.41 -3.81 -13.90
N ARG A 85 -0.10 -3.81 -13.66
CA ARG A 85 0.61 -4.83 -12.86
C ARG A 85 0.47 -4.64 -11.35
N LEU A 86 -0.01 -3.46 -10.92
CA LEU A 86 -0.14 -3.11 -9.50
C LEU A 86 -1.35 -2.20 -9.21
N ILE A 87 -2.35 -2.20 -10.09
CA ILE A 87 -3.51 -1.30 -10.02
C ILE A 87 -4.22 -1.36 -8.67
N ASP A 88 -4.17 -2.54 -8.09
CA ASP A 88 -4.85 -2.94 -6.89
C ASP A 88 -4.06 -2.50 -5.63
N GLU A 89 -2.77 -2.23 -5.75
CA GLU A 89 -1.86 -1.76 -4.70
C GLU A 89 -1.78 -0.22 -4.65
N ILE A 90 -2.33 0.48 -5.65
CA ILE A 90 -2.30 1.95 -5.72
C ILE A 90 -2.82 2.64 -4.44
N PRO A 91 -3.92 2.21 -3.80
CA PRO A 91 -4.36 2.80 -2.54
C PRO A 91 -3.28 2.81 -1.45
N VAL A 92 -2.54 1.71 -1.26
CA VAL A 92 -1.49 1.66 -0.24
C VAL A 92 -0.20 2.32 -0.69
N LEU A 93 0.09 2.36 -1.99
CA LEU A 93 1.16 3.18 -2.53
C LEU A 93 0.91 4.68 -2.31
N ALA A 94 -0.34 5.13 -2.44
CA ALA A 94 -0.71 6.52 -2.12
C ALA A 94 -0.44 6.85 -0.65
N VAL A 95 -0.69 5.91 0.27
CA VAL A 95 -0.30 6.05 1.68
C VAL A 95 1.22 6.07 1.83
N LEU A 96 1.94 5.13 1.21
CA LEU A 96 3.40 5.08 1.22
C LEU A 96 4.03 6.42 0.79
N ALA A 97 3.49 7.03 -0.27
CA ALA A 97 3.97 8.30 -0.81
C ALA A 97 3.98 9.45 0.21
N THR A 98 3.08 9.44 1.20
CA THR A 98 3.07 10.44 2.27
C THR A 98 4.30 10.36 3.18
N GLN A 99 5.01 9.24 3.16
CA GLN A 99 6.21 8.97 3.98
C GLN A 99 7.52 9.13 3.18
N LEU A 100 7.44 9.41 1.87
CA LEU A 100 8.61 9.56 0.98
C LEU A 100 8.99 11.03 0.83
N ASN A 101 10.28 11.34 0.77
CA ASN A 101 10.74 12.73 0.65
C ASN A 101 10.67 13.25 -0.78
N GLY A 102 9.69 14.12 -1.06
CA GLY A 102 9.43 14.71 -2.37
C GLY A 102 8.02 14.41 -2.86
N VAL A 103 7.82 14.46 -4.18
CA VAL A 103 6.51 14.23 -4.81
C VAL A 103 6.51 12.89 -5.54
N SER A 104 5.69 11.96 -5.07
CA SER A 104 5.39 10.73 -5.80
C SER A 104 4.21 10.96 -6.75
N SER A 105 4.28 10.38 -7.94
CA SER A 105 3.31 10.62 -9.01
C SER A 105 2.71 9.31 -9.51
N ILE A 106 1.39 9.30 -9.67
CA ILE A 106 0.59 8.22 -10.23
C ILE A 106 -0.19 8.79 -11.41
N ARG A 107 -0.06 8.20 -12.59
CA ARG A 107 -0.74 8.58 -13.85
C ARG A 107 -1.16 7.33 -14.62
N ASP A 108 -1.98 7.52 -15.65
CA ASP A 108 -2.53 6.45 -16.51
C ASP A 108 -3.33 5.39 -15.72
N ALA A 109 -4.03 5.80 -14.66
CA ALA A 109 -4.73 4.92 -13.73
C ALA A 109 -6.24 5.22 -13.61
N GLU A 110 -6.85 5.76 -14.67
CA GLU A 110 -8.28 6.12 -14.71
C GLU A 110 -9.23 4.96 -14.38
N GLU A 111 -8.81 3.71 -14.61
CA GLU A 111 -9.58 2.51 -14.27
C GLU A 111 -9.89 2.40 -12.76
N LEU A 112 -9.08 3.02 -11.90
CA LEU A 112 -9.34 3.09 -10.45
C LEU A 112 -10.65 3.82 -10.10
N ARG A 113 -11.14 4.70 -10.98
CA ARG A 113 -12.37 5.46 -10.72
C ARG A 113 -13.63 4.60 -10.79
N VAL A 114 -13.55 3.42 -11.41
CA VAL A 114 -14.68 2.52 -11.67
C VAL A 114 -14.53 1.16 -11.00
N LYS A 115 -13.68 1.06 -9.96
CA LYS A 115 -13.55 -0.13 -9.11
C LYS A 115 -14.73 -0.19 -8.12
N GLU A 116 -14.60 -0.94 -7.01
CA GLU A 116 -15.64 -1.01 -5.97
C GLU A 116 -16.01 0.37 -5.41
N SER A 117 -15.06 1.31 -5.46
CA SER A 117 -15.26 2.74 -5.27
C SER A 117 -14.46 3.53 -6.31
N ASP A 118 -14.63 4.86 -6.35
CA ASP A 118 -13.65 5.73 -7.00
C ASP A 118 -12.40 5.81 -6.12
N ARG A 119 -11.46 4.88 -6.33
CA ARG A 119 -10.28 4.72 -5.48
C ARG A 119 -9.31 5.89 -5.57
N ILE A 120 -9.27 6.62 -6.69
CA ILE A 120 -8.48 7.84 -6.82
C ILE A 120 -9.05 8.91 -5.88
N ARG A 121 -10.34 9.20 -6.03
CA ARG A 121 -11.04 10.20 -5.21
C ARG A 121 -10.97 9.83 -3.73
N LYS A 122 -11.26 8.58 -3.37
CA LYS A 122 -11.23 8.10 -1.97
C LYS A 122 -9.85 8.24 -1.33
N SER A 123 -8.80 7.89 -2.06
CA SER A 123 -7.42 8.06 -1.56
C SER A 123 -7.10 9.54 -1.37
N ALA A 124 -7.45 10.40 -2.33
CA ALA A 124 -7.20 11.84 -2.22
C ALA A 124 -7.97 12.49 -1.07
N GLU A 125 -9.27 12.20 -0.93
CA GLU A 125 -10.12 12.71 0.15
C GLU A 125 -9.59 12.31 1.52
N GLY A 126 -9.30 11.02 1.72
CA GLY A 126 -8.85 10.53 3.01
C GLY A 126 -7.46 11.02 3.39
N LEU A 127 -6.51 11.04 2.45
CA LEU A 127 -5.16 11.55 2.71
C LEU A 127 -5.17 13.06 3.00
N ARG A 128 -5.98 13.85 2.29
CA ARG A 128 -6.18 15.28 2.60
C ARG A 128 -6.81 15.48 3.98
N ALA A 129 -7.78 14.65 4.35
CA ALA A 129 -8.39 14.67 5.68
C ALA A 129 -7.37 14.37 6.79
N MET A 130 -6.36 13.54 6.50
CA MET A 130 -5.23 13.25 7.37
C MET A 130 -4.09 14.29 7.26
N GLY A 131 -4.29 15.39 6.54
CA GLY A 131 -3.35 16.51 6.46
C GLY A 131 -2.29 16.41 5.36
N ALA A 132 -2.32 15.38 4.51
CA ALA A 132 -1.40 15.26 3.39
C ALA A 132 -1.76 16.22 2.24
N LYS A 133 -0.73 16.71 1.54
CA LYS A 133 -0.91 17.48 0.31
C LYS A 133 -1.01 16.54 -0.88
N VAL A 134 -2.24 16.44 -1.42
CA VAL A 134 -2.55 15.59 -2.57
C VAL A 134 -3.18 16.42 -3.67
N GLU A 135 -2.64 16.34 -4.88
CA GLU A 135 -3.26 16.83 -6.10
C GLU A 135 -3.93 15.65 -6.83
N GLU A 136 -5.19 15.81 -7.20
CA GLU A 136 -5.98 14.76 -7.84
C GLU A 136 -6.14 15.07 -9.32
N TYR A 137 -5.95 14.06 -10.16
CA TYR A 137 -6.12 14.11 -11.60
C TYR A 137 -7.15 13.08 -12.06
N PRO A 138 -7.76 13.24 -13.24
CA PRO A 138 -8.68 12.24 -13.79
C PRO A 138 -8.08 10.83 -13.88
N ASP A 139 -6.77 10.72 -14.07
CA ASP A 139 -6.02 9.48 -14.26
C ASP A 139 -5.05 9.16 -13.11
N GLY A 140 -5.08 9.88 -11.99
CA GLY A 140 -4.20 9.57 -10.86
C GLY A 140 -4.03 10.67 -9.82
N LEU A 141 -2.85 10.71 -9.20
CA LEU A 141 -2.55 11.48 -7.99
C LEU A 141 -1.10 11.98 -8.01
N ASP A 142 -0.86 13.20 -7.50
CA ASP A 142 0.45 13.60 -6.98
C ASP A 142 0.37 13.80 -5.47
N ILE A 143 1.35 13.26 -4.75
CA ILE A 143 1.35 13.22 -3.29
C ILE A 143 2.71 13.71 -2.80
N GLU A 144 2.72 14.76 -1.99
CA GLU A 144 3.92 15.37 -1.43
C GLU A 144 4.17 14.85 -0.01
N GLY A 145 5.40 14.37 0.24
CA GLY A 145 5.88 13.94 1.55
C GLY A 145 7.31 14.44 1.84
N PRO A 146 7.84 14.14 3.04
CA PRO A 146 7.17 13.40 4.09
C PRO A 146 6.18 14.31 4.84
N VAL A 147 5.12 13.72 5.41
CA VAL A 147 4.15 14.43 6.25
C VAL A 147 3.74 13.57 7.44
N SER A 148 3.73 14.17 8.64
CA SER A 148 3.07 13.58 9.81
C SER A 148 1.57 13.57 9.58
N LEU A 149 0.98 12.39 9.48
CA LEU A 149 -0.46 12.26 9.29
C LEU A 149 -1.22 12.59 10.58
N SER A 150 -2.37 13.22 10.44
CA SER A 150 -3.30 13.51 11.53
C SER A 150 -4.45 12.50 11.55
N GLY A 151 -5.09 12.37 12.70
CA GLY A 151 -6.30 11.58 12.87
C GLY A 151 -7.45 12.13 12.02
N ALA A 152 -8.26 11.23 11.47
CA ALA A 152 -9.38 11.57 10.60
C ALA A 152 -10.48 10.50 10.65
N VAL A 153 -11.68 10.86 10.19
CA VAL A 153 -12.75 9.89 9.92
C VAL A 153 -12.74 9.56 8.44
N ILE A 154 -12.48 8.29 8.11
CA ILE A 154 -12.38 7.80 6.74
C ILE A 154 -13.62 6.98 6.41
N ASP A 155 -14.23 7.27 5.27
CA ASP A 155 -15.32 6.47 4.70
C ASP A 155 -14.84 5.75 3.42
N PRO A 156 -14.60 4.44 3.48
CA PRO A 156 -14.13 3.67 2.34
C PRO A 156 -15.23 3.39 1.30
N GLU A 157 -16.49 3.78 1.54
CA GLU A 157 -17.63 3.48 0.66
C GLU A 157 -17.78 1.98 0.34
N GLY A 158 -17.38 1.13 1.29
CA GLY A 158 -17.43 -0.33 1.16
C GLY A 158 -16.21 -0.96 0.46
N ASP A 159 -15.25 -0.17 -0.01
CA ASP A 159 -14.04 -0.66 -0.66
C ASP A 159 -13.00 -1.14 0.37
N HIS A 160 -12.78 -2.46 0.40
CA HIS A 160 -11.85 -3.10 1.32
C HIS A 160 -10.39 -2.67 1.12
N ARG A 161 -9.98 -2.31 -0.11
CA ARG A 161 -8.60 -1.87 -0.39
C ARG A 161 -8.35 -0.48 0.14
N ILE A 162 -9.33 0.42 -0.01
CA ILE A 162 -9.29 1.73 0.63
C ILE A 162 -9.27 1.56 2.16
N ALA A 163 -10.13 0.71 2.72
CA ALA A 163 -10.16 0.46 4.15
C ALA A 163 -8.82 -0.08 4.69
N MET A 164 -8.22 -1.07 4.04
CA MET A 164 -6.90 -1.60 4.42
C MET A 164 -5.79 -0.55 4.27
N ALA A 165 -5.80 0.24 3.19
CA ALA A 165 -4.81 1.31 2.99
C ALA A 165 -4.87 2.33 4.13
N PHE A 166 -6.06 2.78 4.52
CA PHE A 166 -6.21 3.73 5.62
C PHE A 166 -5.96 3.11 7.00
N ALA A 167 -6.09 1.79 7.14
CA ALA A 167 -5.64 1.08 8.35
C ALA A 167 -4.11 1.07 8.46
N ILE A 168 -3.39 0.93 7.34
CA ILE A 168 -1.94 1.15 7.30
C ILE A 168 -1.61 2.62 7.59
N ALA A 169 -2.33 3.57 6.99
CA ALA A 169 -2.11 5.01 7.21
C ALA A 169 -2.28 5.42 8.69
N ALA A 170 -3.20 4.77 9.41
CA ALA A 170 -3.39 4.98 10.84
C ALA A 170 -2.14 4.64 11.68
N GLY A 171 -1.29 3.73 11.21
CA GLY A 171 -0.01 3.44 11.86
C GLY A 171 1.01 4.57 11.79
N PHE A 172 0.81 5.54 10.89
CA PHE A 172 1.64 6.73 10.72
C PHE A 172 0.99 8.01 11.24
N ALA A 173 -0.20 7.91 11.84
CA ALA A 173 -0.96 9.06 12.31
C ALA A 173 -0.62 9.42 13.77
N GLU A 174 -0.53 10.72 14.07
CA GLU A 174 -0.28 11.23 15.42
C GLU A 174 -1.54 11.19 16.33
N SER A 175 -2.70 10.90 15.75
CA SER A 175 -3.98 10.82 16.46
C SER A 175 -4.93 9.81 15.80
N ASP A 176 -5.98 9.44 16.53
CA ASP A 176 -6.88 8.35 16.15
C ASP A 176 -7.50 8.53 14.75
N VAL A 177 -7.42 7.46 13.95
CA VAL A 177 -8.09 7.35 12.66
C VAL A 177 -9.28 6.41 12.81
N VAL A 178 -10.47 6.88 12.45
CA VAL A 178 -11.71 6.09 12.49
C VAL A 178 -12.11 5.69 11.08
N ILE A 179 -12.00 4.40 10.76
CA ILE A 179 -12.42 3.84 9.47
C ILE A 179 -13.85 3.34 9.60
N ARG A 180 -14.79 3.98 8.91
CA ARG A 180 -16.19 3.57 8.91
C ARG A 180 -16.37 2.23 8.22
N ASN A 181 -17.24 1.39 8.78
CA ASN A 181 -17.60 0.08 8.22
C ASN A 181 -16.39 -0.80 7.89
N ALA A 182 -15.33 -0.76 8.71
CA ALA A 182 -14.10 -1.54 8.52
C ALA A 182 -14.31 -3.06 8.45
N GLY A 183 -15.51 -3.56 8.78
CA GLY A 183 -15.87 -4.97 8.62
C GLY A 183 -15.81 -5.50 7.19
N THR A 184 -15.77 -4.63 6.16
CA THR A 184 -15.52 -5.06 4.77
C THR A 184 -14.10 -5.60 4.55
N ILE A 185 -13.15 -5.29 5.43
CA ILE A 185 -11.82 -5.88 5.39
C ILE A 185 -11.89 -7.38 5.69
N GLU A 186 -12.62 -7.76 6.74
CA GLU A 186 -12.71 -9.17 7.18
C GLU A 186 -13.35 -10.09 6.12
N THR A 187 -14.16 -9.55 5.20
CA THR A 187 -14.70 -10.35 4.09
C THR A 187 -13.66 -10.68 3.02
N SER A 188 -12.67 -9.82 2.83
CA SER A 188 -11.62 -10.00 1.82
C SER A 188 -10.34 -10.60 2.41
N TYR A 189 -10.00 -10.21 3.64
CA TYR A 189 -8.84 -10.68 4.37
C TYR A 189 -9.20 -10.87 5.86
N PRO A 190 -9.72 -12.06 6.21
CA PRO A 190 -9.93 -12.46 7.59
C PRO A 190 -8.61 -12.41 8.39
N GLY A 191 -8.59 -11.69 9.51
CA GLY A 191 -7.41 -11.59 10.37
C GLY A 191 -6.40 -10.50 9.99
N PHE A 192 -6.74 -9.61 9.05
CA PHE A 192 -5.90 -8.45 8.69
C PHE A 192 -5.45 -7.64 9.91
N PHE A 193 -6.37 -7.33 10.83
CA PHE A 193 -6.06 -6.55 12.04
C PHE A 193 -5.23 -7.32 13.07
N ASP A 194 -5.28 -8.65 13.07
CA ASP A 194 -4.40 -9.47 13.90
C ASP A 194 -2.97 -9.42 13.37
N ASP A 195 -2.79 -9.49 12.04
CA ASP A 195 -1.48 -9.42 11.41
C ASP A 195 -0.90 -7.99 11.49
N LEU A 196 -1.72 -6.95 11.31
CA LEU A 196 -1.29 -5.55 11.48
C LEU A 196 -0.77 -5.27 12.90
N ARG A 197 -1.45 -5.77 13.94
CA ARG A 197 -1.02 -5.60 15.33
C ARG A 197 0.34 -6.22 15.64
N LYS A 198 0.74 -7.28 14.92
CA LYS A 198 2.06 -7.91 15.09
C LYS A 198 3.21 -7.08 14.55
N LEU A 199 2.93 -6.12 13.66
CA LEU A 199 3.95 -5.19 13.16
C LEU A 199 4.20 -4.02 14.13
N GLN A 200 3.27 -3.76 15.04
CA GLN A 200 3.34 -2.67 16.01
C GLN A 200 3.93 -3.09 17.37
N SER A 201 4.26 -4.38 17.53
CA SER A 201 4.79 -4.98 18.77
C SER A 201 6.27 -5.31 18.65
#